data_AF-V2X728-F1
#
_entry.id   AF-V2X728-F1
#
_cell.length_a   1.000
_cell.length_b   1.000
_cell.length_c   1.000
_cell.angle_alpha   90.00
_cell.angle_beta   90.00
_cell.angle_gamma   90.00
#
_symmetry.space_group_name_H-M   'P 1'
#
loop_
_entity.id
_entity.type
_entity.pdbx_description
1 polymer ?
#
loop_
_entity_poly.entity_id
_entity_poly.type
_entity_poly.pdbx_seq_one_letter_code
_entity_poly.pdbx_strand_id
1 'polypeptide(L)'
;MSTASRSSGTIRNIFELPPTTHDHLFRDLSVKDLLYVSKASRAANAAVKEFHKRAFRIENILSPYFNHRDIRAFRILQFTFGVLIGGSTALSFFERYPYPDSDLDLYVEFRYCGILAHFLEGVGYRYSPAEFVDGSQPKDLTEAIEHSIRRASPTAPDRSEQYDLKGMTGVFTFVRDNGKKIEVIASRANPFEVLLGYHSTVVLNIVSYSYAISLYPRSTLLDRVALKLHVRTTKAAEACEKYEKRGWTMITSVDAATAVSRNSDLNMFVRHLNDRFCWRIPLDPVDDFVPGISRLGDGVLELLQSWKLDFIDWKKTCMDHGEISGKHLMQSYCVCEEALTMLRASGLVCGSNAQCSEYHLNAVLVPWYQRLFPDEDPVRDELIRGYSKLEILYPALPISFRPSPRSAEALQKSLGRIYQVLRRQSDQPSIRFLFEQTCLESSESNVWTNVMIGYPLQNGEMDLSPLRLELSELDILREYRITLTLRPIRPVIRLPKRNVLYSSRIFA
;
A
#
# COMPACT_ATOMS: atom_id res chain seq x y z
N MET A 1 -61.85 -19.42 36.22
CA MET A 1 -61.09 -18.33 35.57
C MET A 1 -59.84 -18.93 34.97
N SER A 2 -59.63 -18.81 33.65
CA SER A 2 -58.45 -19.37 32.98
C SER A 2 -57.28 -18.39 33.07
N THR A 3 -56.19 -18.80 33.70
CA THR A 3 -54.93 -18.03 33.71
C THR A 3 -54.20 -18.27 32.40
N ALA A 4 -54.38 -17.38 31.43
CA ALA A 4 -53.64 -17.42 30.18
C ALA A 4 -52.13 -17.32 30.45
N SER A 5 -51.37 -18.38 30.16
CA SER A 5 -49.92 -18.33 30.18
C SER A 5 -49.44 -17.35 29.12
N ARG A 6 -48.85 -16.22 29.53
CA ARG A 6 -48.09 -15.38 28.61
C ARG A 6 -46.92 -16.20 28.09
N SER A 7 -46.99 -16.62 26.83
CA SER A 7 -45.84 -17.18 26.12
C SER A 7 -44.72 -16.15 26.17
N SER A 8 -43.63 -16.47 26.88
CA SER A 8 -42.40 -15.71 26.76
C SER A 8 -41.90 -15.89 25.33
N GLY A 9 -42.22 -14.94 24.47
CA GLY A 9 -41.68 -14.88 23.12
C GLY A 9 -40.19 -14.61 23.26
N THR A 10 -39.37 -15.66 23.07
CA THR A 10 -37.92 -15.51 23.04
C THR A 10 -37.59 -14.42 22.03
N ILE A 11 -37.05 -13.29 22.52
CA ILE A 11 -36.53 -12.23 21.65
C ILE A 11 -35.33 -12.86 20.94
N ARG A 12 -35.57 -13.39 19.74
CA ARG A 12 -34.49 -13.89 18.89
C ARG A 12 -33.57 -12.71 18.63
N ASN A 13 -32.32 -12.86 19.03
CA ASN A 13 -31.28 -11.90 18.74
C ASN A 13 -31.24 -11.67 17.22
N ILE A 14 -31.18 -10.41 16.78
CA ILE A 14 -31.17 -10.07 15.34
C ILE A 14 -30.01 -10.77 14.59
N PHE A 15 -28.92 -11.05 15.31
CA PHE A 15 -27.74 -11.76 14.79
C PHE A 15 -27.88 -13.30 14.76
N GLU A 16 -28.97 -13.86 15.31
CA GLU A 16 -29.33 -15.28 15.26
C GLU A 16 -30.45 -15.57 14.23
N LEU A 17 -30.87 -14.56 13.47
CA LEU A 17 -31.81 -14.72 12.36
C LEU A 17 -31.15 -15.44 11.15
N PRO A 18 -31.95 -15.98 10.20
CA PRO A 18 -31.41 -16.67 9.04
C PRO A 18 -30.49 -15.79 8.18
N PRO A 19 -29.50 -16.39 7.48
CA PRO A 19 -28.54 -15.64 6.66
C PRO A 19 -29.18 -14.72 5.61
N THR A 20 -30.33 -15.10 5.05
CA THR A 20 -31.08 -14.27 4.09
C THR A 20 -31.61 -12.98 4.72
N THR A 21 -31.94 -12.96 6.01
CA THR A 21 -32.32 -11.73 6.72
C THR A 21 -31.12 -10.80 6.88
N HIS A 22 -29.94 -11.35 7.18
CA HIS A 22 -28.69 -10.58 7.20
C HIS A 22 -28.34 -10.00 5.83
N ASP A 23 -28.61 -10.71 4.73
CA ASP A 23 -28.38 -10.24 3.35
C ASP A 23 -29.26 -9.04 2.93
N HIS A 24 -30.32 -8.76 3.69
CA HIS A 24 -31.10 -7.53 3.55
C HIS A 24 -30.62 -6.45 4.53
N LEU A 25 -30.36 -6.81 5.80
CA LEU A 25 -29.96 -5.85 6.84
C LEU A 25 -28.53 -5.28 6.64
N PHE A 26 -27.61 -6.06 6.09
CA PHE A 26 -26.17 -5.71 6.02
C PHE A 26 -25.71 -5.22 4.65
N ARG A 27 -26.56 -5.37 3.62
CA ARG A 27 -26.30 -4.91 2.25
C ARG A 27 -26.06 -3.41 2.18
N ASP A 28 -26.96 -2.65 2.81
CA ASP A 28 -27.01 -1.19 2.72
C ASP A 28 -26.12 -0.52 3.79
N LEU A 29 -25.45 -1.30 4.64
CA LEU A 29 -24.48 -0.81 5.61
C LEU A 29 -23.11 -0.60 4.95
N SER A 30 -22.45 0.51 5.28
CA SER A 30 -21.10 0.77 4.79
C SER A 30 -20.07 -0.24 5.35
N VAL A 31 -18.88 -0.30 4.75
CA VAL A 31 -17.75 -1.08 5.31
C VAL A 31 -17.48 -0.68 6.78
N LYS A 32 -17.59 0.62 7.08
CA LYS A 32 -17.39 1.19 8.43
C LYS A 32 -18.46 0.70 9.42
N ASP A 33 -19.72 0.68 9.00
CA ASP A 33 -20.83 0.24 9.85
C ASP A 33 -20.78 -1.27 10.13
N LEU A 34 -20.48 -2.09 9.12
CA LEU A 34 -20.28 -3.54 9.32
C LEU A 34 -19.11 -3.84 10.25
N LEU A 35 -18.03 -3.04 10.22
CA LEU A 35 -16.94 -3.16 11.18
C LEU A 35 -17.39 -2.82 12.61
N TYR A 36 -18.30 -1.86 12.81
CA TYR A 36 -18.88 -1.58 14.13
C TYR A 36 -19.86 -2.68 14.58
N VAL A 37 -20.76 -3.14 13.71
CA VAL A 37 -21.67 -4.26 13.97
C VAL A 37 -20.88 -5.52 14.37
N SER A 38 -19.83 -5.86 13.62
CA SER A 38 -19.00 -7.05 13.90
C SER A 38 -18.23 -6.98 15.24
N LYS A 39 -18.13 -5.81 15.86
CA LYS A 39 -17.53 -5.59 17.18
C LYS A 39 -18.54 -5.60 18.33
N ALA A 40 -19.84 -5.47 18.04
CA ALA A 40 -20.87 -5.36 19.08
C ALA A 40 -21.08 -6.66 19.88
N SER A 41 -20.96 -7.83 19.25
CA SER A 41 -21.03 -9.13 19.93
C SER A 41 -20.40 -10.25 19.10
N ARG A 42 -20.16 -11.42 19.72
CA ARG A 42 -19.71 -12.63 19.00
C ARG A 42 -20.73 -13.10 17.95
N ALA A 43 -22.02 -13.00 18.24
CA ALA A 43 -23.09 -13.34 17.30
C ALA A 43 -23.08 -12.39 16.09
N ALA A 44 -22.96 -11.07 16.34
CA ALA A 44 -22.83 -10.07 15.27
C ALA A 44 -21.57 -10.28 14.43
N ASN A 45 -20.45 -10.64 15.06
CA ASN A 45 -19.21 -10.98 14.35
C ASN A 45 -19.40 -12.17 13.40
N ALA A 46 -20.09 -13.23 13.86
CA ALA A 46 -20.40 -14.39 13.04
C ALA A 46 -21.36 -14.05 11.90
N ALA A 47 -22.45 -13.33 12.18
CA ALA A 47 -23.42 -12.89 11.17
C ALA A 47 -22.77 -12.05 10.05
N VAL A 48 -21.92 -11.07 10.41
CA VAL A 48 -21.18 -10.25 9.44
C VAL A 48 -20.18 -11.09 8.63
N LYS A 49 -19.49 -12.06 9.26
CA LYS A 49 -18.58 -12.99 8.56
C LYS A 49 -19.31 -13.86 7.55
N GLU A 50 -20.47 -14.42 7.90
CA GLU A 50 -21.26 -15.22 6.96
C GLU A 50 -21.83 -14.35 5.83
N PHE A 51 -22.28 -13.13 6.13
CA PHE A 51 -22.68 -12.16 5.10
C PHE A 51 -21.52 -11.83 4.14
N HIS A 52 -20.31 -11.57 4.66
CA HIS A 52 -19.13 -11.28 3.84
C HIS A 52 -18.83 -12.39 2.82
N LYS A 53 -18.98 -13.68 3.18
CA LYS A 53 -18.81 -14.81 2.23
C LYS A 53 -19.77 -14.75 1.03
N ARG A 54 -20.97 -14.20 1.21
CA ARG A 54 -21.97 -14.06 0.12
C ARG A 54 -21.81 -12.74 -0.63
N ALA A 55 -21.46 -11.67 0.09
CA ALA A 55 -21.33 -10.33 -0.47
C ALA A 55 -20.08 -10.17 -1.35
N PHE A 56 -18.96 -10.81 -0.99
CA PHE A 56 -17.68 -10.71 -1.70
C PHE A 56 -17.42 -11.89 -2.65
N ARG A 57 -18.46 -12.31 -3.37
CA ARG A 57 -18.36 -13.25 -4.49
C ARG A 57 -18.02 -12.52 -5.77
N ILE A 58 -17.07 -13.02 -6.56
CA ILE A 58 -16.62 -12.33 -7.79
C ILE A 58 -17.71 -12.31 -8.87
N GLU A 59 -18.63 -13.27 -8.83
CA GLU A 59 -19.80 -13.33 -9.70
C GLU A 59 -20.72 -12.11 -9.52
N ASN A 60 -20.71 -11.46 -8.35
CA ASN A 60 -21.48 -10.24 -8.10
C ASN A 60 -21.01 -9.07 -8.98
N ILE A 61 -19.74 -9.05 -9.40
CA ILE A 61 -19.19 -8.03 -10.32
C ILE A 61 -19.04 -8.52 -11.77
N LEU A 62 -18.95 -9.83 -12.01
CA LEU A 62 -18.78 -10.40 -13.36
C LEU A 62 -20.08 -10.80 -14.07
N SER A 63 -21.14 -11.14 -13.34
CA SER A 63 -22.43 -11.54 -13.93
C SER A 63 -23.12 -10.49 -14.84
N PRO A 64 -22.88 -9.17 -14.72
CA PRO A 64 -23.38 -8.21 -15.70
C PRO A 64 -22.72 -8.29 -17.09
N TYR A 65 -21.56 -8.97 -17.20
CA TYR A 65 -20.74 -9.07 -18.41
C TYR A 65 -20.71 -10.49 -18.97
N PHE A 66 -20.68 -11.49 -18.09
CA PHE A 66 -20.41 -12.89 -18.42
C PHE A 66 -21.49 -13.81 -17.86
N ASN A 67 -21.89 -14.83 -18.62
CA ASN A 67 -22.69 -15.93 -18.05
C ASN A 67 -21.81 -16.85 -17.17
N HIS A 68 -22.40 -17.78 -16.41
CA HIS A 68 -21.64 -18.65 -15.50
C HIS A 68 -20.48 -19.44 -16.15
N ARG A 69 -20.66 -19.92 -17.39
CA ARG A 69 -19.61 -20.62 -18.16
C ARG A 69 -18.50 -19.66 -18.59
N ASP A 70 -18.87 -18.46 -19.01
CA ASP A 70 -17.93 -17.42 -19.42
C ASP A 70 -17.13 -16.90 -18.21
N ILE A 71 -17.76 -16.72 -17.04
CA ILE A 71 -17.09 -16.39 -15.77
C ILE A 71 -16.04 -17.46 -15.47
N ARG A 72 -16.40 -18.75 -15.50
CA ARG A 72 -15.47 -19.86 -15.27
C ARG A 72 -14.27 -19.80 -16.21
N ALA A 73 -14.51 -19.60 -17.51
CA ALA A 73 -13.44 -19.48 -18.51
C ALA A 73 -12.54 -18.25 -18.25
N PHE A 74 -13.13 -17.10 -17.97
CA PHE A 74 -12.40 -15.88 -17.61
C PHE A 74 -11.55 -16.05 -16.34
N ARG A 75 -12.06 -16.72 -15.30
CA ARG A 75 -11.29 -17.01 -14.07
C ARG A 75 -10.05 -17.87 -14.37
N ILE A 76 -10.16 -18.85 -15.27
CA ILE A 76 -9.01 -19.64 -15.74
C ILE A 76 -8.00 -18.76 -16.52
N LEU A 77 -8.46 -17.77 -17.29
CA LEU A 77 -7.58 -16.78 -17.92
C LEU A 77 -6.89 -15.86 -16.88
N GLN A 78 -7.60 -15.41 -15.84
CA GLN A 78 -6.99 -14.67 -14.72
C GLN A 78 -5.85 -15.46 -14.09
N PHE A 79 -6.07 -16.75 -13.79
CA PHE A 79 -5.03 -17.61 -13.23
C PHE A 79 -3.84 -17.79 -14.20
N THR A 80 -4.14 -18.11 -15.46
CA THR A 80 -3.10 -18.50 -16.43
C THR A 80 -2.22 -17.32 -16.85
N PHE A 81 -2.82 -16.14 -17.05
CA PHE A 81 -2.20 -14.97 -17.68
C PHE A 81 -2.10 -13.73 -16.76
N GLY A 82 -2.45 -13.86 -15.48
CA GLY A 82 -2.32 -12.77 -14.51
C GLY A 82 -3.29 -11.61 -14.74
N VAL A 83 -4.44 -11.86 -15.39
CA VAL A 83 -5.42 -10.80 -15.69
C VAL A 83 -6.03 -10.26 -14.40
N LEU A 84 -5.82 -8.97 -14.14
CA LEU A 84 -6.41 -8.26 -13.00
C LEU A 84 -7.68 -7.52 -13.44
N ILE A 85 -8.67 -7.44 -12.56
CA ILE A 85 -9.75 -6.44 -12.67
C ILE A 85 -9.35 -5.25 -11.81
N GLY A 86 -9.59 -4.03 -12.28
CA GLY A 86 -9.25 -2.80 -11.55
C GLY A 86 -10.34 -1.72 -11.62
N GLY A 87 -9.90 -0.47 -11.46
CA GLY A 87 -10.71 0.73 -11.68
C GLY A 87 -12.02 0.76 -10.88
N SER A 88 -13.11 1.20 -11.53
CA SER A 88 -14.41 1.36 -10.84
C SER A 88 -15.04 0.01 -10.43
N THR A 89 -14.72 -1.08 -11.13
CA THR A 89 -15.31 -2.40 -10.87
C THR A 89 -14.58 -3.15 -9.74
N ALA A 90 -13.28 -2.95 -9.56
CA ALA A 90 -12.61 -3.40 -8.34
C ALA A 90 -13.07 -2.61 -7.11
N LEU A 91 -13.35 -1.30 -7.25
CA LEU A 91 -13.91 -0.49 -6.18
C LEU A 91 -15.35 -0.92 -5.80
N SER A 92 -16.22 -1.20 -6.77
CA SER A 92 -17.60 -1.65 -6.51
C SER A 92 -17.66 -2.97 -5.74
N PHE A 93 -16.68 -3.88 -5.94
CA PHE A 93 -16.54 -5.11 -5.16
C PHE A 93 -16.37 -4.81 -3.65
N PHE A 94 -15.46 -3.90 -3.30
CA PHE A 94 -15.20 -3.54 -1.90
C PHE A 94 -16.32 -2.71 -1.26
N GLU A 95 -16.92 -1.80 -2.04
CA GLU A 95 -18.10 -1.02 -1.65
C GLU A 95 -19.36 -1.89 -1.47
N ARG A 96 -19.42 -3.06 -2.13
CA ARG A 96 -20.64 -3.85 -2.38
C ARG A 96 -21.74 -3.07 -3.13
N TYR A 97 -21.35 -2.02 -3.85
CA TYR A 97 -22.26 -1.11 -4.53
C TYR A 97 -22.01 -1.11 -6.05
N PRO A 98 -22.94 -1.56 -6.89
CA PRO A 98 -22.76 -1.57 -8.34
C PRO A 98 -22.83 -0.14 -8.89
N TYR A 99 -21.82 0.27 -9.65
CA TYR A 99 -21.87 1.49 -10.45
C TYR A 99 -22.47 1.14 -11.83
N PRO A 100 -23.71 1.55 -12.17
CA PRO A 100 -24.41 1.06 -13.36
C PRO A 100 -23.70 1.41 -14.68
N ASP A 101 -23.13 2.62 -14.72
CA ASP A 101 -22.40 3.21 -15.84
C ASP A 101 -20.88 2.96 -15.77
N SER A 102 -20.46 1.90 -15.05
CA SER A 102 -19.06 1.47 -15.07
C SER A 102 -18.82 0.46 -16.17
N ASP A 103 -17.68 0.61 -16.82
CA ASP A 103 -17.06 -0.43 -17.63
C ASP A 103 -16.38 -1.47 -16.72
N LEU A 104 -16.08 -2.63 -17.30
CA LEU A 104 -15.20 -3.64 -16.69
C LEU A 104 -13.76 -3.42 -17.19
N ASP A 105 -12.90 -2.95 -16.30
CA ASP A 105 -11.50 -2.64 -16.59
C ASP A 105 -10.63 -3.88 -16.35
N LEU A 106 -10.08 -4.48 -17.42
CA LEU A 106 -9.25 -5.68 -17.41
C LEU A 106 -7.80 -5.35 -17.76
N TYR A 107 -6.86 -5.68 -16.88
CA TYR A 107 -5.44 -5.38 -17.03
C TYR A 107 -4.67 -6.65 -17.31
N VAL A 108 -3.90 -6.66 -18.39
CA VAL A 108 -3.17 -7.85 -18.85
C VAL A 108 -1.79 -7.43 -19.39
N GLU A 109 -0.82 -8.34 -19.37
CA GLU A 109 0.43 -8.12 -20.09
C GLU A 109 0.19 -8.21 -21.60
N PHE A 110 0.82 -7.34 -22.39
CA PHE A 110 0.61 -7.23 -23.83
C PHE A 110 0.77 -8.58 -24.56
N ARG A 111 1.70 -9.45 -24.10
CA ARG A 111 1.95 -10.80 -24.62
C ARG A 111 0.70 -11.70 -24.61
N TYR A 112 -0.26 -11.43 -23.73
CA TYR A 112 -1.49 -12.21 -23.57
C TYR A 112 -2.75 -11.41 -23.98
N CYS A 113 -2.59 -10.16 -24.45
CA CYS A 113 -3.70 -9.29 -24.85
C CYS A 113 -4.56 -9.93 -25.95
N GLY A 114 -3.94 -10.51 -26.99
CA GLY A 114 -4.66 -11.21 -28.06
C GLY A 114 -5.46 -12.42 -27.58
N ILE A 115 -4.96 -13.15 -26.58
CA ILE A 115 -5.68 -14.32 -25.99
C ILE A 115 -6.93 -13.85 -25.25
N LEU A 116 -6.82 -12.79 -24.46
CA LEU A 116 -7.96 -12.20 -23.75
C LEU A 116 -8.97 -11.60 -24.75
N ALA A 117 -8.48 -10.92 -25.78
CA ALA A 117 -9.32 -10.32 -26.81
C ALA A 117 -10.14 -11.37 -27.59
N HIS A 118 -9.52 -12.45 -28.06
CA HIS A 118 -10.24 -13.54 -28.73
C HIS A 118 -11.23 -14.27 -27.80
N PHE A 119 -10.96 -14.32 -26.49
CA PHE A 119 -11.96 -14.78 -25.53
C PHE A 119 -13.18 -13.84 -25.48
N LEU A 120 -12.96 -12.51 -25.44
CA LEU A 120 -14.04 -11.53 -25.45
C LEU A 120 -14.87 -11.59 -26.74
N GLU A 121 -14.22 -11.74 -27.90
CA GLU A 121 -14.89 -12.00 -29.19
C GLU A 121 -15.71 -13.30 -29.15
N GLY A 122 -15.14 -14.38 -28.63
CA GLY A 122 -15.78 -15.69 -28.50
C GLY A 122 -17.00 -15.71 -27.59
N VAL A 123 -17.07 -14.85 -26.57
CA VAL A 123 -18.26 -14.66 -25.73
C VAL A 123 -19.20 -13.55 -26.25
N GLY A 124 -18.94 -13.02 -27.45
CA GLY A 124 -19.86 -12.14 -28.19
C GLY A 124 -19.71 -10.65 -27.93
N TYR A 125 -18.55 -10.18 -27.45
CA TYR A 125 -18.16 -8.78 -27.57
C TYR A 125 -17.54 -8.52 -28.94
N ARG A 126 -17.47 -7.25 -29.34
CA ARG A 126 -16.79 -6.81 -30.57
C ARG A 126 -15.81 -5.71 -30.21
N TYR A 127 -14.61 -5.76 -30.78
CA TYR A 127 -13.64 -4.68 -30.67
C TYR A 127 -14.22 -3.39 -31.28
N SER A 128 -14.08 -2.29 -30.56
CA SER A 128 -14.52 -0.94 -30.93
C SER A 128 -13.29 -0.04 -30.91
N PRO A 129 -12.70 0.29 -32.07
CA PRO A 129 -11.52 1.14 -32.15
C PRO A 129 -11.79 2.51 -31.52
N ALA A 130 -10.88 2.99 -30.67
CA ALA A 130 -11.00 4.32 -30.10
C ALA A 130 -10.65 5.42 -31.13
N GLU A 131 -11.45 6.49 -31.13
CA GLU A 131 -11.17 7.71 -31.88
C GLU A 131 -10.42 8.73 -30.99
N PHE A 132 -9.47 9.44 -31.58
CA PHE A 132 -8.60 10.42 -30.95
C PHE A 132 -8.58 11.71 -31.77
N VAL A 133 -8.00 12.78 -31.21
CA VAL A 133 -7.90 14.08 -31.92
C VAL A 133 -7.04 13.96 -33.18
N ASP A 134 -5.94 13.19 -33.11
CA ASP A 134 -4.94 13.08 -34.18
C ASP A 134 -5.07 11.77 -35.00
N GLY A 135 -6.19 11.05 -34.90
CA GLY A 135 -6.43 9.81 -35.65
C GLY A 135 -7.32 8.82 -34.90
N SER A 136 -7.30 7.55 -35.31
CA SER A 136 -8.02 6.47 -34.62
C SER A 136 -7.14 5.24 -34.45
N GLN A 137 -7.51 4.35 -33.54
CA GLN A 137 -6.91 3.01 -33.51
C GLN A 137 -7.23 2.28 -34.82
N PRO A 138 -6.34 1.38 -35.29
CA PRO A 138 -6.64 0.50 -36.41
C PRO A 138 -7.97 -0.23 -36.21
N LYS A 139 -8.69 -0.41 -37.31
CA LYS A 139 -10.00 -1.09 -37.33
C LYS A 139 -9.88 -2.59 -37.11
N ASP A 140 -8.78 -3.17 -37.58
CA ASP A 140 -8.40 -4.53 -37.23
C ASP A 140 -7.77 -4.57 -35.84
N LEU A 141 -8.23 -5.52 -35.02
CA LEU A 141 -7.76 -5.70 -33.65
C LEU A 141 -6.29 -6.15 -33.59
N THR A 142 -5.85 -7.01 -34.51
CA THR A 142 -4.48 -7.51 -34.57
C THR A 142 -3.53 -6.36 -34.91
N GLU A 143 -3.88 -5.57 -35.93
CA GLU A 143 -3.14 -4.37 -36.31
C GLU A 143 -3.08 -3.36 -35.15
N ALA A 144 -4.17 -3.17 -34.40
CA ALA A 144 -4.20 -2.28 -33.23
C ALA A 144 -3.28 -2.76 -32.11
N ILE A 145 -3.26 -4.07 -31.81
CA ILE A 145 -2.35 -4.68 -30.83
C ILE A 145 -0.90 -4.56 -31.29
N GLU A 146 -0.59 -4.87 -32.55
CA GLU A 146 0.75 -4.71 -33.10
C GLU A 146 1.23 -3.25 -33.07
N HIS A 147 0.35 -2.30 -33.39
CA HIS A 147 0.67 -0.88 -33.36
C HIS A 147 0.99 -0.42 -31.92
N SER A 148 0.22 -0.88 -30.93
CA SER A 148 0.52 -0.69 -29.50
C SER A 148 1.90 -1.25 -29.12
N ILE A 149 2.24 -2.47 -29.58
CA ILE A 149 3.55 -3.09 -29.34
C ILE A 149 4.69 -2.26 -29.97
N ARG A 150 4.51 -1.80 -31.21
CA ARG A 150 5.49 -0.94 -31.90
C ARG A 150 5.73 0.37 -31.15
N ARG A 151 4.68 1.02 -30.61
CA ARG A 151 4.80 2.23 -29.78
C ARG A 151 5.42 1.97 -28.40
N ALA A 152 5.24 0.78 -27.84
CA ALA A 152 5.83 0.37 -26.56
C ALA A 152 7.35 0.11 -26.62
N SER A 153 7.94 0.04 -27.82
CA SER A 153 9.39 -0.15 -27.99
C SER A 153 10.19 0.99 -27.33
N PRO A 154 11.30 0.70 -26.62
CA PRO A 154 12.21 1.72 -26.09
C PRO A 154 12.77 2.67 -27.15
N THR A 155 12.74 2.27 -28.43
CA THR A 155 13.25 3.05 -29.58
C THR A 155 12.18 3.84 -30.31
N ALA A 156 10.92 3.85 -29.84
CA ALA A 156 9.84 4.59 -30.49
C ALA A 156 10.04 6.12 -30.31
N PRO A 157 10.04 6.92 -31.40
CA PRO A 157 10.36 8.35 -31.34
C PRO A 157 9.24 9.23 -30.78
N ASP A 158 8.03 8.70 -30.59
CA ASP A 158 6.84 9.46 -30.18
C ASP A 158 5.98 8.71 -29.15
N ARG A 159 6.13 9.10 -27.88
CA ARG A 159 5.24 8.71 -26.78
C ARG A 159 4.10 9.72 -26.69
N SER A 160 2.97 9.38 -27.30
CA SER A 160 1.76 10.20 -27.25
C SER A 160 1.30 10.46 -25.81
N GLU A 161 1.08 11.73 -25.45
CA GLU A 161 0.61 12.17 -24.12
C GLU A 161 -0.68 11.48 -23.66
N GLN A 162 -1.48 11.00 -24.61
CA GLN A 162 -2.76 10.32 -24.37
C GLN A 162 -2.65 9.03 -23.54
N TYR A 163 -1.46 8.43 -23.46
CA TYR A 163 -1.20 7.18 -22.75
C TYR A 163 -0.05 7.27 -21.73
N ASP A 164 0.25 8.45 -21.17
CA ASP A 164 1.39 8.69 -20.24
C ASP A 164 1.22 8.08 -18.82
N LEU A 165 0.49 6.96 -18.70
CA LEU A 165 0.53 6.06 -17.54
C LEU A 165 1.74 5.13 -17.71
N LYS A 166 2.70 5.21 -16.78
CA LYS A 166 3.90 4.36 -16.75
C LYS A 166 3.52 2.88 -16.92
N GLY A 167 4.16 2.20 -17.86
CA GLY A 167 3.96 0.78 -18.15
C GLY A 167 2.74 0.42 -19.00
N MET A 168 1.84 1.34 -19.33
CA MET A 168 0.69 1.06 -20.20
C MET A 168 1.09 1.14 -21.67
N THR A 169 0.61 0.20 -22.50
CA THR A 169 0.93 0.17 -23.95
C THR A 169 -0.28 0.50 -24.82
N GLY A 170 -1.50 0.28 -24.33
CA GLY A 170 -2.73 0.57 -25.05
C GLY A 170 -3.98 0.21 -24.26
N VAL A 171 -5.12 0.77 -24.69
CA VAL A 171 -6.44 0.43 -24.17
C VAL A 171 -7.31 0.02 -25.35
N PHE A 172 -7.89 -1.17 -25.30
CA PHE A 172 -8.74 -1.73 -26.36
C PHE A 172 -10.16 -1.87 -25.82
N THR A 173 -11.13 -1.19 -26.45
CA THR A 173 -12.53 -1.23 -26.03
C THR A 173 -13.24 -2.40 -26.71
N PHE A 174 -14.02 -3.16 -25.93
CA PHE A 174 -14.88 -4.24 -26.38
C PHE A 174 -16.32 -3.95 -25.98
N VAL A 175 -17.25 -3.93 -26.94
CA VAL A 175 -18.67 -3.61 -26.72
C VAL A 175 -19.55 -4.78 -27.14
N ARG A 176 -20.60 -5.04 -26.38
CA ARG A 176 -21.63 -6.04 -26.67
C ARG A 176 -22.93 -5.35 -27.07
N ASP A 177 -23.77 -6.04 -27.83
CA ASP A 177 -25.03 -5.51 -28.38
C ASP A 177 -26.01 -4.94 -27.33
N ASN A 178 -25.88 -5.34 -26.06
CA ASN A 178 -26.64 -4.79 -24.93
C ASN A 178 -26.03 -3.52 -24.29
N GLY A 179 -25.04 -2.89 -24.95
CA GLY A 179 -24.34 -1.71 -24.48
C GLY A 179 -23.29 -1.96 -23.39
N LYS A 180 -23.09 -3.21 -22.93
CA LYS A 180 -22.02 -3.50 -21.96
C LYS A 180 -20.65 -3.39 -22.60
N LYS A 181 -19.75 -2.69 -21.91
CA LYS A 181 -18.39 -2.38 -22.35
C LYS A 181 -17.36 -2.99 -21.39
N ILE A 182 -16.28 -3.49 -21.99
CA ILE A 182 -15.09 -4.01 -21.32
C ILE A 182 -13.91 -3.23 -21.90
N GLU A 183 -13.02 -2.70 -21.07
CA GLU A 183 -11.74 -2.15 -21.53
C GLU A 183 -10.63 -3.16 -21.21
N VAL A 184 -9.82 -3.50 -22.21
CA VAL A 184 -8.59 -4.29 -22.04
C VAL A 184 -7.42 -3.32 -22.04
N ILE A 185 -6.83 -3.11 -20.87
CA ILE A 185 -5.66 -2.26 -20.63
C ILE A 185 -4.41 -3.15 -20.73
N ALA A 186 -3.67 -2.99 -21.82
CA ALA A 186 -2.42 -3.70 -22.04
C ALA A 186 -1.26 -3.02 -21.30
N SER A 187 -0.46 -3.83 -20.61
CA SER A 187 0.74 -3.42 -19.88
C SER A 187 2.00 -4.01 -20.54
N ARG A 188 3.12 -3.28 -20.46
CA ARG A 188 4.40 -3.64 -21.08
C ARG A 188 5.02 -4.91 -20.49
N ALA A 189 4.84 -5.16 -19.20
CA ALA A 189 5.52 -6.25 -18.49
C ALA A 189 4.80 -6.74 -17.22
N ASN A 190 4.01 -5.87 -16.57
CA ASN A 190 3.28 -6.19 -15.35
C ASN A 190 2.00 -5.33 -15.28
N PRO A 191 0.79 -5.93 -15.20
CA PRO A 191 -0.47 -5.20 -15.00
C PRO A 191 -0.47 -4.28 -13.78
N PHE A 192 0.26 -4.65 -12.73
CA PHE A 192 0.34 -3.87 -11.49
C PHE A 192 1.10 -2.54 -11.65
N GLU A 193 2.05 -2.43 -12.59
CA GLU A 193 2.75 -1.17 -12.89
C GLU A 193 1.76 -0.09 -13.35
N VAL A 194 0.83 -0.48 -14.25
CA VAL A 194 -0.19 0.43 -14.78
C VAL A 194 -1.13 0.93 -13.67
N LEU A 195 -1.53 0.02 -12.78
CA LEU A 195 -2.39 0.34 -11.64
C LEU A 195 -1.72 1.32 -10.67
N LEU A 196 -0.45 1.11 -10.31
CA LEU A 196 0.31 2.06 -9.47
C LEU A 196 0.45 3.45 -10.11
N GLY A 197 0.36 3.55 -11.44
CA GLY A 197 0.36 4.82 -12.18
C GLY A 197 -0.93 5.63 -12.10
N TYR A 198 -2.00 5.15 -11.44
CA TYR A 198 -3.33 5.76 -11.51
C TYR A 198 -3.45 7.13 -10.85
N HIS A 199 -4.46 7.91 -11.27
CA HIS A 199 -4.64 9.32 -10.89
C HIS A 199 -4.91 9.57 -9.39
N SER A 200 -5.36 8.56 -8.64
CA SER A 200 -5.55 8.68 -7.19
C SER A 200 -5.68 7.32 -6.48
N THR A 201 -5.56 7.31 -5.15
CA THR A 201 -5.65 6.09 -4.34
C THR A 201 -7.03 5.41 -4.33
N VAL A 202 -8.11 6.11 -4.70
CA VAL A 202 -9.49 5.57 -4.68
C VAL A 202 -9.70 4.37 -5.61
N VAL A 203 -8.93 4.33 -6.71
CA VAL A 203 -8.98 3.28 -7.74
C VAL A 203 -7.88 2.23 -7.58
N LEU A 204 -7.08 2.32 -6.50
CA LEU A 204 -6.04 1.34 -6.18
C LEU A 204 -6.65 0.15 -5.43
N ASN A 205 -7.50 -0.56 -6.16
CA ASN A 205 -8.10 -1.83 -5.77
C ASN A 205 -7.95 -2.79 -6.95
N ILE A 206 -7.65 -4.05 -6.66
CA ILE A 206 -7.48 -5.10 -7.67
C ILE A 206 -8.33 -6.32 -7.31
N VAL A 207 -8.76 -7.06 -8.32
CA VAL A 207 -9.35 -8.41 -8.15
C VAL A 207 -8.62 -9.35 -9.11
N SER A 208 -7.73 -10.18 -8.55
CA SER A 208 -6.96 -11.20 -9.27
C SER A 208 -7.70 -12.53 -9.31
N TYR A 209 -7.02 -13.60 -9.73
CA TYR A 209 -7.55 -14.95 -9.53
C TYR A 209 -7.74 -15.27 -8.03
N SER A 210 -6.69 -15.09 -7.23
CA SER A 210 -6.62 -15.60 -5.87
C SER A 210 -7.24 -14.65 -4.83
N TYR A 211 -7.16 -13.33 -5.04
CA TYR A 211 -7.56 -12.33 -4.06
C TYR A 211 -8.20 -11.09 -4.68
N ALA A 212 -9.18 -10.51 -3.99
CA ALA A 212 -9.43 -9.07 -4.09
C ALA A 212 -8.53 -8.35 -3.08
N ILE A 213 -7.85 -7.27 -3.49
CA ILE A 213 -6.99 -6.47 -2.62
C ILE A 213 -7.27 -4.98 -2.81
N SER A 214 -7.63 -4.30 -1.71
CA SER A 214 -7.67 -2.83 -1.63
C SER A 214 -6.36 -2.35 -1.01
N LEU A 215 -5.64 -1.44 -1.69
CA LEU A 215 -4.31 -0.99 -1.26
C LEU A 215 -4.37 0.07 -0.16
N TYR A 216 -5.46 0.86 -0.14
CA TYR A 216 -5.72 1.97 0.79
C TYR A 216 -7.15 1.89 1.37
N PRO A 217 -7.52 0.77 2.04
CA PRO A 217 -8.91 0.50 2.44
C PRO A 217 -9.42 1.44 3.55
N ARG A 218 -8.55 1.96 4.43
CA ARG A 218 -8.97 2.87 5.50
C ARG A 218 -9.36 4.21 4.87
N SER A 219 -8.43 4.82 4.14
CA SER A 219 -8.68 6.10 3.50
C SER A 219 -9.82 6.00 2.49
N THR A 220 -9.81 5.00 1.61
CA THR A 220 -10.81 4.84 0.54
C THR A 220 -12.19 4.48 1.07
N LEU A 221 -12.33 3.49 1.98
CA LEU A 221 -13.63 2.86 2.30
C LEU A 221 -14.20 3.26 3.68
N LEU A 222 -13.37 3.75 4.61
CA LEU A 222 -13.82 4.20 5.94
C LEU A 222 -13.90 5.71 6.04
N ASP A 223 -12.91 6.40 5.48
CA ASP A 223 -12.75 7.85 5.68
C ASP A 223 -13.15 8.66 4.43
N ARG A 224 -13.42 7.98 3.29
CA ARG A 224 -13.80 8.57 1.99
C ARG A 224 -12.79 9.62 1.52
N VAL A 225 -11.50 9.37 1.76
CA VAL A 225 -10.38 10.22 1.34
C VAL A 225 -9.60 9.52 0.23
N ALA A 226 -9.20 10.30 -0.77
CA ALA A 226 -8.43 9.83 -1.91
C ALA A 226 -7.26 10.77 -2.20
N LEU A 227 -6.04 10.25 -2.19
CA LEU A 227 -4.83 11.03 -2.47
C LEU A 227 -4.61 11.09 -3.98
N LYS A 228 -4.69 12.28 -4.57
CA LYS A 228 -4.36 12.58 -5.98
C LYS A 228 -2.88 12.31 -6.20
N LEU A 229 -2.58 11.47 -7.18
CA LEU A 229 -1.23 11.14 -7.60
C LEU A 229 -0.85 11.98 -8.82
N HIS A 230 0.41 12.32 -8.96
CA HIS A 230 0.91 13.16 -10.02
C HIS A 230 1.04 12.35 -11.32
N VAL A 231 -0.03 12.33 -12.10
CA VAL A 231 -0.11 11.67 -13.41
C VAL A 231 -0.18 12.72 -14.51
N ARG A 232 0.50 12.46 -15.62
CA ARG A 232 0.61 13.35 -16.78
C ARG A 232 -0.46 13.07 -17.84
N THR A 233 -1.71 12.87 -17.43
CA THR A 233 -2.82 12.63 -18.36
C THR A 233 -3.91 13.69 -18.21
N THR A 234 -4.38 14.21 -19.34
CA THR A 234 -5.48 15.18 -19.42
C THR A 234 -6.77 14.65 -18.78
N LYS A 235 -7.00 13.33 -18.86
CA LYS A 235 -8.15 12.65 -18.24
C LYS A 235 -8.09 12.54 -16.71
N ALA A 236 -6.96 12.86 -16.06
CA ALA A 236 -6.84 12.71 -14.60
C ALA A 236 -7.79 13.65 -13.84
N ALA A 237 -8.05 14.85 -14.37
CA ALA A 237 -8.96 15.81 -13.76
C ALA A 237 -10.41 15.31 -13.79
N GLU A 238 -10.90 14.90 -14.96
CA GLU A 238 -12.24 14.30 -15.14
C GLU A 238 -12.44 13.05 -14.28
N ALA A 239 -11.41 12.20 -14.20
CA ALA A 239 -11.43 11.01 -13.37
C ALA A 239 -11.50 11.35 -11.86
N CYS A 240 -10.77 12.37 -11.39
CA CYS A 240 -10.92 12.87 -10.02
C CYS A 240 -12.34 13.41 -9.76
N GLU A 241 -12.87 14.25 -10.66
CA GLU A 241 -14.20 14.84 -10.52
C GLU A 241 -15.30 13.76 -10.47
N LYS A 242 -15.14 12.67 -11.23
CA LYS A 242 -16.01 11.47 -11.17
C LYS A 242 -16.07 10.86 -9.78
N TYR A 243 -14.96 10.79 -9.03
CA TYR A 243 -14.95 10.27 -7.66
C TYR A 243 -15.34 11.31 -6.61
N GLU A 244 -15.07 12.60 -6.84
CA GLU A 244 -15.61 13.71 -6.02
C GLU A 244 -17.15 13.69 -6.04
N LYS A 245 -17.77 13.55 -7.22
CA LYS A 245 -19.23 13.39 -7.39
C LYS A 245 -19.80 12.12 -6.73
N ARG A 246 -18.97 11.11 -6.47
CA ARG A 246 -19.35 9.88 -5.74
C ARG A 246 -19.08 9.98 -4.23
N GLY A 247 -18.66 11.15 -3.72
CA GLY A 247 -18.51 11.43 -2.30
C GLY A 247 -17.10 11.25 -1.72
N TRP A 248 -16.06 11.15 -2.55
CA TRP A 248 -14.67 11.15 -2.07
C TRP A 248 -14.10 12.56 -1.93
N THR A 249 -13.49 12.84 -0.78
CA THR A 249 -12.66 14.03 -0.57
C THR A 249 -11.29 13.77 -1.19
N MET A 250 -10.97 14.48 -2.27
CA MET A 250 -9.69 14.31 -2.94
C MET A 250 -8.64 15.29 -2.42
N ILE A 251 -7.54 14.77 -1.85
CA ILE A 251 -6.42 15.54 -1.29
C ILE A 251 -5.19 15.43 -2.21
N THR A 252 -4.26 16.39 -2.20
CA THR A 252 -3.03 16.35 -3.03
C THR A 252 -1.78 15.92 -2.27
N SER A 253 -1.80 16.05 -0.95
CA SER A 253 -0.78 15.60 -0.01
C SER A 253 -1.43 15.29 1.34
N VAL A 254 -0.68 14.63 2.22
CA VAL A 254 -1.05 14.44 3.63
C VAL A 254 -0.13 15.29 4.51
N ASP A 255 -0.54 15.53 5.76
CA ASP A 255 0.37 16.12 6.75
C ASP A 255 1.53 15.17 7.12
N ALA A 256 2.56 15.75 7.72
CA ALA A 256 3.77 15.05 8.11
C ALA A 256 3.51 13.85 9.04
N ALA A 257 2.56 13.99 9.97
CA ALA A 257 2.24 12.96 10.94
C ALA A 257 1.54 11.77 10.29
N THR A 258 0.62 12.03 9.37
CA THR A 258 -0.07 11.01 8.55
C THR A 258 0.92 10.27 7.66
N ALA A 259 1.89 10.98 7.05
CA ALA A 259 2.94 10.36 6.24
C ALA A 259 3.87 9.43 7.05
N VAL A 260 4.18 9.76 8.31
CA VAL A 260 4.96 8.89 9.21
C VAL A 260 4.11 7.94 10.07
N SER A 261 2.77 8.01 10.01
CA SER A 261 1.91 7.29 10.94
C SER A 261 1.83 5.79 10.62
N ARG A 262 2.18 4.98 11.63
CA ARG A 262 2.01 3.52 11.67
C ARG A 262 0.56 3.02 11.61
N ASN A 263 -0.42 3.92 11.67
CA ASN A 263 -1.86 3.60 11.61
C ASN A 263 -2.56 4.19 10.38
N SER A 264 -1.86 5.01 9.60
CA SER A 264 -2.29 5.52 8.30
C SER A 264 -1.96 4.49 7.22
N ASP A 265 -2.86 4.27 6.27
CA ASP A 265 -2.54 3.58 5.02
C ASP A 265 -1.87 4.52 3.99
N LEU A 266 -2.04 5.84 4.11
CA LEU A 266 -1.35 6.88 3.32
C LEU A 266 0.04 7.24 3.86
N ASN A 267 0.72 6.30 4.51
CA ASN A 267 2.08 6.49 5.00
C ASN A 267 3.13 6.38 3.87
N MET A 268 4.33 6.93 4.10
CA MET A 268 5.45 6.93 3.14
C MET A 268 6.41 5.74 3.27
N PHE A 269 6.04 4.71 4.04
CA PHE A 269 6.85 3.50 4.17
C PHE A 269 6.62 2.54 2.99
N VAL A 270 7.52 1.57 2.84
CA VAL A 270 7.35 0.46 1.90
C VAL A 270 6.05 -0.30 2.23
N ARG A 271 5.15 -0.35 1.25
CA ARG A 271 3.90 -1.09 1.21
C ARG A 271 4.07 -2.31 0.29
N HIS A 272 3.33 -3.38 0.54
CA HIS A 272 3.27 -4.55 -0.35
C HIS A 272 1.90 -5.22 -0.29
N LEU A 273 1.54 -6.03 -1.29
CA LEU A 273 0.18 -6.62 -1.41
C LEU A 273 -0.25 -7.54 -0.26
N ASN A 274 0.61 -7.77 0.74
CA ASN A 274 0.34 -8.55 1.94
C ASN A 274 0.70 -7.85 3.25
N ASP A 275 0.84 -6.53 3.25
CA ASP A 275 0.97 -5.77 4.50
C ASP A 275 -0.38 -5.66 5.24
N ARG A 276 -0.32 -5.38 6.55
CA ARG A 276 -1.49 -5.22 7.42
C ARG A 276 -2.41 -4.04 7.05
N PHE A 277 -1.99 -3.16 6.15
CA PHE A 277 -2.74 -1.97 5.75
C PHE A 277 -3.58 -2.23 4.50
N CYS A 278 -3.22 -3.21 3.66
CA CYS A 278 -4.09 -3.72 2.60
C CYS A 278 -5.29 -4.49 3.17
N TRP A 279 -6.45 -4.38 2.53
CA TRP A 279 -7.58 -5.29 2.81
C TRP A 279 -7.62 -6.36 1.73
N ARG A 280 -7.27 -7.59 2.12
CA ARG A 280 -7.30 -8.77 1.26
C ARG A 280 -8.54 -9.60 1.55
N ILE A 281 -9.21 -10.06 0.50
CA ILE A 281 -10.33 -11.00 0.56
C ILE A 281 -9.96 -12.18 -0.34
N PRO A 282 -9.81 -13.40 0.21
CA PRO A 282 -9.64 -14.61 -0.59
C PRO A 282 -10.86 -14.83 -1.48
N LEU A 283 -10.62 -15.22 -2.72
CA LEU A 283 -11.67 -15.54 -3.68
C LEU A 283 -11.77 -17.04 -3.86
N ASP A 284 -12.98 -17.53 -4.12
CA ASP A 284 -13.20 -18.94 -4.38
C ASP A 284 -12.45 -19.37 -5.67
N PRO A 285 -11.78 -20.55 -5.66
CA PRO A 285 -11.19 -21.13 -6.84
C PRO A 285 -12.28 -21.62 -7.82
N VAL A 286 -11.87 -22.02 -9.02
CA VAL A 286 -12.78 -22.74 -9.93
C VAL A 286 -12.78 -24.23 -9.53
N ASP A 287 -13.92 -24.73 -9.04
CA ASP A 287 -14.07 -26.06 -8.41
C ASP A 287 -13.52 -27.24 -9.24
N ASP A 288 -13.66 -27.17 -10.56
CA ASP A 288 -13.29 -28.22 -11.52
C ASP A 288 -12.01 -27.86 -12.31
N PHE A 289 -11.20 -26.95 -11.79
CA PHE A 289 -9.91 -26.56 -12.33
C PHE A 289 -8.81 -26.74 -11.28
N VAL A 290 -7.94 -27.73 -11.50
CA VAL A 290 -6.74 -27.90 -10.68
C VAL A 290 -5.68 -26.88 -11.15
N PRO A 291 -5.29 -25.90 -10.32
CA PRO A 291 -4.27 -24.92 -10.70
C PRO A 291 -2.92 -25.62 -10.88
N GLY A 292 -2.35 -25.54 -12.08
CA GLY A 292 -1.00 -26.03 -12.33
C GLY A 292 0.05 -25.19 -11.57
N ILE A 293 1.15 -25.83 -11.16
CA ILE A 293 2.25 -25.14 -10.47
C ILE A 293 2.78 -23.98 -11.32
N SER A 294 2.97 -22.81 -10.70
CA SER A 294 3.57 -21.61 -11.30
C SER A 294 2.83 -21.10 -12.55
N ARG A 295 1.74 -20.34 -12.32
CA ARG A 295 1.13 -19.44 -13.32
C ARG A 295 1.12 -18.00 -12.82
N LEU A 296 0.86 -17.06 -13.71
CA LEU A 296 0.97 -15.62 -13.43
C LEU A 296 -0.04 -15.12 -12.37
N GLY A 297 -1.19 -15.78 -12.22
CA GLY A 297 -2.17 -15.54 -11.15
C GLY A 297 -1.98 -16.40 -9.89
N ASP A 298 -0.82 -17.07 -9.74
CA ASP A 298 -0.43 -17.72 -8.49
C ASP A 298 -0.12 -16.67 -7.42
N GLY A 299 -0.99 -16.62 -6.40
CA GLY A 299 -1.01 -15.56 -5.39
C GLY A 299 0.24 -15.44 -4.53
N VAL A 300 1.20 -16.38 -4.61
CA VAL A 300 2.46 -16.28 -3.88
C VAL A 300 3.41 -15.24 -4.50
N LEU A 301 3.33 -15.03 -5.81
CA LEU A 301 4.18 -14.06 -6.53
C LEU A 301 3.61 -12.64 -6.50
N GLU A 302 2.29 -12.51 -6.31
CA GLU A 302 1.64 -11.25 -5.93
C GLU A 302 2.26 -10.67 -4.64
N LEU A 303 2.75 -11.50 -3.71
CA LEU A 303 3.35 -11.06 -2.44
C LEU A 303 4.67 -10.29 -2.61
N LEU A 304 5.32 -10.39 -3.78
CA LEU A 304 6.55 -9.65 -4.10
C LEU A 304 6.28 -8.21 -4.54
N GLN A 305 5.04 -7.90 -4.96
CA GLN A 305 4.67 -6.60 -5.50
C GLN A 305 4.67 -5.54 -4.38
N SER A 306 5.55 -4.54 -4.51
CA SER A 306 5.75 -3.50 -3.50
C SER A 306 6.00 -2.10 -4.07
N TRP A 307 5.64 -1.09 -3.29
CA TRP A 307 5.65 0.32 -3.66
C TRP A 307 5.78 1.18 -2.39
N LYS A 308 5.91 2.50 -2.54
CA LYS A 308 5.63 3.47 -1.46
C LYS A 308 5.08 4.76 -2.04
N LEU A 309 4.42 5.57 -1.19
CA LEU A 309 4.11 6.95 -1.54
C LEU A 309 5.39 7.80 -1.42
N ASP A 310 5.75 8.47 -2.51
CA ASP A 310 6.85 9.44 -2.56
C ASP A 310 6.31 10.86 -2.69
N PHE A 311 6.56 11.68 -1.66
CA PHE A 311 5.96 13.00 -1.47
C PHE A 311 6.87 14.12 -2.00
N ILE A 312 7.06 14.14 -3.33
CA ILE A 312 7.91 15.11 -4.02
C ILE A 312 7.52 16.56 -3.67
N ASP A 313 8.38 17.21 -2.90
CA ASP A 313 8.23 18.57 -2.37
C ASP A 313 6.93 18.84 -1.62
N TRP A 314 6.19 17.80 -1.23
CA TRP A 314 4.86 17.87 -0.59
C TRP A 314 3.79 18.60 -1.42
N LYS A 315 4.11 18.89 -2.69
CA LYS A 315 3.23 19.48 -3.71
C LYS A 315 2.70 18.44 -4.69
N LYS A 316 3.40 17.31 -4.79
CA LYS A 316 3.11 16.18 -5.66
C LYS A 316 3.32 14.89 -4.87
N THR A 317 2.52 13.89 -5.17
CA THR A 317 2.72 12.53 -4.66
C THR A 317 2.77 11.57 -5.84
N CYS A 318 3.70 10.61 -5.86
CA CYS A 318 3.70 9.52 -6.83
C CYS A 318 3.94 8.17 -6.13
N MET A 319 3.77 7.08 -6.87
CA MET A 319 4.20 5.75 -6.42
C MET A 319 5.67 5.53 -6.79
N ASP A 320 6.54 5.41 -5.80
CA ASP A 320 7.88 4.88 -6.02
C ASP A 320 7.83 3.36 -6.13
N HIS A 321 8.29 2.87 -7.27
CA HIS A 321 8.60 1.47 -7.53
C HIS A 321 9.61 1.39 -8.69
N GLY A 322 10.54 0.45 -8.58
CA GLY A 322 11.33 -0.04 -9.70
C GLY A 322 10.72 -1.32 -10.29
N GLU A 323 11.56 -2.08 -11.01
CA GLU A 323 11.20 -3.31 -11.72
C GLU A 323 12.27 -4.39 -11.48
N ILE A 324 11.82 -5.61 -11.17
CA ILE A 324 12.61 -6.84 -11.35
C ILE A 324 12.08 -7.57 -12.57
N SER A 325 12.94 -7.84 -13.55
CA SER A 325 12.64 -8.66 -14.72
C SER A 325 13.69 -9.77 -14.85
N GLY A 326 13.60 -10.66 -15.84
CA GLY A 326 14.67 -11.60 -16.12
C GLY A 326 14.22 -12.85 -16.88
N LYS A 327 15.17 -13.50 -17.57
CA LYS A 327 14.93 -14.68 -18.44
C LYS A 327 14.39 -15.93 -17.72
N HIS A 328 14.39 -15.93 -16.38
CA HIS A 328 13.91 -17.04 -15.55
C HIS A 328 12.62 -16.69 -14.77
N LEU A 329 12.03 -15.53 -15.04
CA LEU A 329 10.75 -15.09 -14.47
C LEU A 329 9.68 -15.15 -15.55
N MET A 330 8.44 -15.47 -15.18
CA MET A 330 7.34 -15.47 -16.14
C MET A 330 6.91 -14.05 -16.52
N GLN A 331 7.02 -13.10 -15.60
CA GLN A 331 6.69 -11.67 -15.76
C GLN A 331 7.71 -10.78 -15.03
N SER A 332 7.58 -9.46 -15.18
CA SER A 332 8.25 -8.50 -14.31
C SER A 332 7.47 -8.25 -13.01
N TYR A 333 8.18 -7.83 -11.97
CA TYR A 333 7.62 -7.50 -10.65
C TYR A 333 7.91 -6.05 -10.28
N CYS A 334 6.91 -5.30 -9.81
CA CYS A 334 7.12 -3.98 -9.23
C CYS A 334 7.67 -4.14 -7.82
N VAL A 335 8.85 -3.59 -7.55
CA VAL A 335 9.47 -3.64 -6.23
C VAL A 335 10.01 -2.26 -5.89
N CYS A 336 9.69 -1.74 -4.71
CA CYS A 336 10.18 -0.44 -4.23
C CYS A 336 11.72 -0.39 -4.26
N GLU A 337 12.31 0.76 -4.64
CA GLU A 337 13.77 0.88 -4.82
C GLU A 337 14.58 0.63 -3.54
N GLU A 338 13.98 0.87 -2.35
CA GLU A 338 14.56 0.48 -1.06
C GLU A 338 14.78 -1.04 -0.99
N ALA A 339 13.77 -1.83 -1.36
CA ALA A 339 13.87 -3.28 -1.38
C ALA A 339 14.74 -3.80 -2.54
N LEU A 340 14.67 -3.19 -3.73
CA LEU A 340 15.57 -3.51 -4.85
C LEU A 340 17.05 -3.34 -4.45
N THR A 341 17.38 -2.28 -3.72
CA THR A 341 18.74 -2.05 -3.21
C THR A 341 19.19 -3.20 -2.31
N MET A 342 18.31 -3.69 -1.44
CA MET A 342 18.60 -4.82 -0.56
C MET A 342 18.69 -6.16 -1.32
N LEU A 343 17.95 -6.31 -2.42
CA LEU A 343 18.03 -7.50 -3.30
C LEU A 343 19.29 -7.52 -4.15
N ARG A 344 19.72 -6.36 -4.66
CA ARG A 344 21.02 -6.19 -5.33
C ARG A 344 22.16 -6.54 -4.36
N ALA A 345 22.07 -6.12 -3.09
CA ALA A 345 23.04 -6.46 -2.06
C ALA A 345 23.08 -7.96 -1.69
N SER A 346 22.02 -8.73 -1.96
CA SER A 346 22.00 -10.19 -1.76
C SER A 346 22.58 -11.01 -2.93
N GLY A 347 22.92 -10.35 -4.05
CA GLY A 347 23.39 -11.01 -5.27
C GLY A 347 22.29 -11.68 -6.13
N LEU A 348 21.04 -11.75 -5.64
CA LEU A 348 19.93 -12.36 -6.39
C LEU A 348 19.47 -11.55 -7.61
N VAL A 349 19.81 -10.25 -7.66
CA VAL A 349 19.42 -9.30 -8.72
C VAL A 349 20.65 -8.48 -9.13
N CYS A 350 20.87 -8.31 -10.43
CA CYS A 350 21.89 -7.44 -11.00
C CYS A 350 21.22 -6.36 -11.87
N GLY A 351 21.32 -5.10 -11.46
CA GLY A 351 20.56 -4.00 -12.05
C GLY A 351 19.06 -4.17 -11.80
N SER A 352 18.27 -4.33 -12.86
CA SER A 352 16.86 -4.74 -12.82
C SER A 352 16.64 -6.24 -13.09
N ASN A 353 17.68 -7.01 -13.44
CA ASN A 353 17.54 -8.40 -13.83
C ASN A 353 17.77 -9.38 -12.66
N ALA A 354 16.77 -10.21 -12.35
CA ALA A 354 16.94 -11.38 -11.47
C ALA A 354 17.89 -12.40 -12.09
N GLN A 355 18.82 -12.91 -11.29
CA GLN A 355 19.73 -13.99 -11.68
C GLN A 355 19.20 -15.38 -11.34
N CYS A 356 18.21 -15.48 -10.44
CA CYS A 356 17.62 -16.72 -9.98
C CYS A 356 16.22 -16.95 -10.56
N SER A 357 15.72 -18.18 -10.47
CA SER A 357 14.37 -18.53 -10.93
C SER A 357 13.29 -18.05 -9.96
N GLU A 358 12.07 -17.96 -10.48
CA GLU A 358 10.88 -17.55 -9.73
C GLU A 358 10.61 -18.40 -8.46
N TYR A 359 10.91 -19.71 -8.50
CA TYR A 359 10.89 -20.58 -7.31
C TYR A 359 11.89 -20.15 -6.22
N HIS A 360 13.09 -19.71 -6.62
CA HIS A 360 14.10 -19.20 -5.69
C HIS A 360 13.70 -17.81 -5.14
N LEU A 361 13.15 -16.92 -5.98
CA LEU A 361 12.56 -15.67 -5.49
C LEU A 361 11.43 -15.96 -4.49
N ASN A 362 10.52 -16.89 -4.76
CA ASN A 362 9.46 -17.25 -3.83
C ASN A 362 10.02 -17.74 -2.48
N ALA A 363 10.86 -18.79 -2.50
CA ALA A 363 11.39 -19.43 -1.30
C ALA A 363 12.30 -18.52 -0.45
N VAL A 364 13.04 -17.60 -1.07
CA VAL A 364 13.98 -16.71 -0.36
C VAL A 364 13.34 -15.35 -0.05
N LEU A 365 12.68 -14.74 -1.03
CA LEU A 365 12.31 -13.32 -1.01
C LEU A 365 11.05 -13.08 -0.17
N VAL A 366 9.98 -13.87 -0.30
CA VAL A 366 8.76 -13.66 0.51
C VAL A 366 9.06 -13.74 2.02
N PRO A 367 9.76 -14.78 2.55
CA PRO A 367 10.11 -14.83 3.97
C PRO A 367 11.13 -13.78 4.39
N TRP A 368 11.99 -13.32 3.47
CA TRP A 368 12.97 -12.27 3.73
C TRP A 368 12.33 -10.88 3.78
N TYR A 369 11.37 -10.57 2.90
CA TYR A 369 10.61 -9.33 2.88
C TYR A 369 9.88 -9.12 4.22
N GLN A 370 9.20 -10.17 4.70
CA GLN A 370 8.54 -10.23 6.00
C GLN A 370 9.49 -9.97 7.18
N ARG A 371 10.79 -10.29 7.06
CA ARG A 371 11.83 -10.03 8.08
C ARG A 371 12.50 -8.65 7.95
N LEU A 372 12.34 -7.98 6.81
CA LEU A 372 12.90 -6.65 6.58
C LEU A 372 11.95 -5.54 7.00
N PHE A 373 10.67 -5.70 6.67
CA PHE A 373 9.60 -4.77 7.00
C PHE A 373 8.59 -5.46 7.93
N PRO A 374 8.98 -5.82 9.17
CA PRO A 374 8.03 -6.41 10.11
C PRO A 374 6.90 -5.41 10.42
N ASP A 375 5.67 -5.91 10.57
CA ASP A 375 4.50 -5.11 10.93
C ASP A 375 4.73 -4.27 12.19
N GLU A 376 5.54 -4.79 13.11
CA GLU A 376 6.05 -4.11 14.30
C GLU A 376 7.57 -3.96 14.18
N ASP A 377 8.05 -2.72 14.17
CA ASP A 377 9.48 -2.40 14.36
C ASP A 377 9.51 -1.40 15.52
N PRO A 378 9.81 -1.89 16.75
CA PRO A 378 9.72 -1.13 18.00
C PRO A 378 10.52 0.19 17.99
N VAL A 379 11.59 0.27 17.20
CA VAL A 379 12.46 1.45 17.11
C VAL A 379 11.84 2.51 16.22
N ARG A 380 11.41 2.14 15.00
CA ARG A 380 10.59 3.02 14.15
C ARG A 380 9.29 3.40 14.88
N ASP A 381 8.75 2.52 15.73
CA ASP A 381 7.54 2.78 16.53
C ASP A 381 7.76 3.81 17.63
N GLU A 382 8.88 3.74 18.36
CA GLU A 382 9.20 4.75 19.37
C GLU A 382 9.52 6.11 18.73
N LEU A 383 10.09 6.10 17.52
CA LEU A 383 10.31 7.30 16.72
C LEU A 383 9.03 7.98 16.27
N ILE A 384 8.09 7.21 15.72
CA ILE A 384 6.78 7.73 15.30
C ILE A 384 5.97 8.17 16.52
N ARG A 385 6.00 7.42 17.64
CA ARG A 385 5.41 7.86 18.92
C ARG A 385 6.05 9.15 19.44
N GLY A 386 7.36 9.33 19.26
CA GLY A 386 8.06 10.58 19.52
C GLY A 386 7.47 11.71 18.68
N TYR A 387 7.43 11.54 17.35
CA TYR A 387 6.92 12.54 16.41
C TYR A 387 5.44 12.91 16.67
N SER A 388 4.55 11.92 16.83
CA SER A 388 3.14 12.18 17.15
C SER A 388 2.95 12.82 18.53
N LYS A 389 3.83 12.57 19.51
CA LYS A 389 3.83 13.33 20.77
C LYS A 389 4.22 14.79 20.55
N LEU A 390 5.18 15.09 19.68
CA LEU A 390 5.50 16.49 19.31
C LEU A 390 4.27 17.17 18.71
N GLU A 391 3.58 16.51 17.77
CA GLU A 391 2.36 17.06 17.17
C GLU A 391 1.25 17.33 18.20
N ILE A 392 1.02 16.42 19.15
CA ILE A 392 0.00 16.57 20.22
C ILE A 392 0.40 17.63 21.26
N LEU A 393 1.71 17.85 21.48
CA LEU A 393 2.21 18.86 22.42
C LEU A 393 2.30 20.27 21.80
N TYR A 394 2.44 20.38 20.48
CA TYR A 394 2.57 21.64 19.74
C TYR A 394 1.33 22.22 19.00
N PRO A 395 0.06 21.88 19.31
CA PRO A 395 -1.10 22.59 18.72
C PRO A 395 -1.09 24.10 19.01
N ALA A 396 -0.53 24.49 20.17
CA ALA A 396 -0.45 25.85 20.66
C ALA A 396 0.67 26.72 20.03
N LEU A 397 1.53 26.15 19.17
CA LEU A 397 2.57 26.91 18.49
C LEU A 397 2.07 27.50 17.15
N PRO A 398 2.55 28.69 16.76
CA PRO A 398 2.28 29.25 15.43
C PRO A 398 2.68 28.28 14.31
N ILE A 399 2.00 28.36 13.17
CA ILE A 399 2.21 27.45 12.02
C ILE A 399 3.69 27.42 11.58
N SER A 400 4.42 28.53 11.73
CA SER A 400 5.86 28.67 11.45
C SER A 400 6.81 27.84 12.34
N PHE A 401 6.32 27.26 13.44
CA PHE A 401 7.11 26.45 14.38
C PHE A 401 6.77 24.95 14.33
N ARG A 402 5.81 24.53 13.51
CA ARG A 402 5.52 23.10 13.30
C ARG A 402 6.63 22.51 12.40
N PRO A 403 7.21 21.35 12.73
CA PRO A 403 8.22 20.72 11.87
C PRO A 403 7.61 20.46 10.49
N SER A 404 8.29 20.91 9.44
CA SER A 404 7.77 20.77 8.08
C SER A 404 7.69 19.29 7.68
N PRO A 405 6.81 18.90 6.74
CA PRO A 405 6.79 17.53 6.23
C PRO A 405 8.14 17.05 5.65
N ARG A 406 8.87 17.92 4.93
CA ARG A 406 10.27 17.64 4.50
C ARG A 406 11.17 17.32 5.69
N SER A 407 10.98 18.00 6.81
CA SER A 407 11.78 17.80 8.02
C SER A 407 11.46 16.49 8.73
N ALA A 408 10.18 16.08 8.75
CA ALA A 408 9.78 14.77 9.26
C ALA A 408 10.38 13.63 8.43
N GLU A 409 10.40 13.79 7.11
CA GLU A 409 11.03 12.87 6.17
C GLU A 409 12.56 12.83 6.29
N ALA A 410 13.24 13.99 6.36
CA ALA A 410 14.68 14.05 6.57
C ALA A 410 15.11 13.41 7.90
N LEU A 411 14.35 13.69 8.98
CA LEU A 411 14.53 13.08 10.28
C LEU A 411 14.32 11.55 10.18
N GLN A 412 13.24 11.10 9.54
CA GLN A 412 12.92 9.67 9.34
C GLN A 412 13.98 8.94 8.48
N LYS A 413 14.52 9.57 7.43
CA LYS A 413 15.63 9.02 6.61
C LYS A 413 16.92 8.88 7.44
N SER A 414 17.30 9.92 8.18
CA SER A 414 18.48 9.90 9.05
C SER A 414 18.34 8.80 10.10
N LEU A 415 17.20 8.75 10.80
CA LEU A 415 16.89 7.74 11.81
C LEU A 415 16.82 6.31 11.25
N GLY A 416 16.33 6.13 10.02
CA GLY A 416 16.35 4.85 9.32
C GLY A 416 17.78 4.36 9.04
N ARG A 417 18.68 5.25 8.61
CA ARG A 417 20.11 4.95 8.44
C ARG A 417 20.75 4.57 9.78
N ILE A 418 20.50 5.35 10.83
CA ILE A 418 20.98 5.11 12.19
C ILE A 418 20.54 3.73 12.68
N TYR A 419 19.28 3.36 12.48
CA TYR A 419 18.77 2.04 12.85
C TYR A 419 19.42 0.90 12.04
N GLN A 420 19.68 1.08 10.73
CA GLN A 420 20.42 0.08 9.96
C GLN A 420 21.86 -0.11 10.45
N VAL A 421 22.50 0.93 11.00
CA VAL A 421 23.81 0.80 11.67
C VAL A 421 23.68 0.04 12.98
N LEU A 422 22.72 0.39 13.84
CA LEU A 422 22.50 -0.26 15.14
C LEU A 422 22.09 -1.74 14.99
N ARG A 423 21.24 -2.09 14.02
CA ARG A 423 20.79 -3.47 13.73
C ARG A 423 21.95 -4.39 13.28
N ARG A 424 23.07 -3.85 12.82
CA ARG A 424 24.28 -4.61 12.47
C ARG A 424 25.16 -4.92 13.68
N GLN A 425 24.93 -4.28 14.82
CA GLN A 425 25.54 -4.64 16.09
C GLN A 425 24.62 -5.67 16.79
N SER A 426 25.23 -6.70 17.38
CA SER A 426 24.55 -7.94 17.78
C SER A 426 23.54 -7.81 18.91
N ASP A 427 23.58 -6.71 19.65
CA ASP A 427 22.78 -6.46 20.85
C ASP A 427 21.71 -5.40 20.55
N GLN A 428 20.43 -5.78 20.64
CA GLN A 428 19.30 -4.88 20.35
C GLN A 428 19.25 -3.73 21.38
N PRO A 429 19.54 -2.46 21.01
CA PRO A 429 19.60 -1.38 21.99
C PRO A 429 18.19 -0.81 22.26
N SER A 430 17.87 -0.54 23.52
CA SER A 430 16.58 0.10 23.88
C SER A 430 16.64 1.62 23.69
N ILE A 431 16.52 2.07 22.45
CA ILE A 431 16.69 3.48 22.09
C ILE A 431 15.53 4.32 22.65
N ARG A 432 15.86 5.41 23.37
CA ARG A 432 14.91 6.44 23.81
C ARG A 432 15.25 7.79 23.20
N PHE A 433 14.24 8.54 22.78
CA PHE A 433 14.38 9.86 22.19
C PHE A 433 13.92 10.94 23.19
N LEU A 434 14.77 11.94 23.41
CA LEU A 434 14.48 13.11 24.24
C LEU A 434 14.32 14.33 23.34
N PHE A 435 13.21 15.05 23.53
CA PHE A 435 12.87 16.26 22.80
C PHE A 435 12.52 17.36 23.81
N GLU A 436 13.13 18.54 23.69
CA GLU A 436 12.80 19.71 24.52
C GLU A 436 12.78 20.98 23.67
N GLN A 437 11.79 21.84 23.92
CA GLN A 437 11.64 23.15 23.29
C GLN A 437 12.18 24.24 24.21
N THR A 438 12.98 25.14 23.66
CA THR A 438 13.33 26.43 24.28
C THR A 438 13.27 27.53 23.23
N CYS A 439 12.45 28.55 23.46
CA CYS A 439 12.63 29.84 22.81
C CYS A 439 13.80 30.54 23.49
N LEU A 440 14.84 30.87 22.73
CA LEU A 440 15.89 31.78 23.16
C LEU A 440 16.08 32.86 22.10
N GLU A 441 16.03 34.11 22.58
CA GLU A 441 16.32 35.28 21.79
C GLU A 441 17.84 35.44 21.63
N SER A 442 18.25 35.95 20.45
CA SER A 442 19.58 36.48 20.10
C SER A 442 20.73 35.52 19.73
N SER A 443 21.37 35.91 18.60
CA SER A 443 22.76 35.69 18.15
C SER A 443 23.34 34.27 17.99
N GLU A 444 23.42 33.86 16.72
CA GLU A 444 24.65 33.38 16.04
C GLU A 444 25.81 32.82 16.90
N SER A 445 25.89 31.49 17.00
CA SER A 445 27.07 30.72 16.52
C SER A 445 26.94 29.21 16.78
N ASN A 446 27.23 28.40 15.74
CA ASN A 446 27.57 26.97 15.77
C ASN A 446 26.76 26.04 16.70
N VAL A 447 25.58 25.61 16.24
CA VAL A 447 24.85 24.49 16.87
C VAL A 447 25.42 23.14 16.41
N TRP A 448 25.77 22.30 17.39
CA TRP A 448 26.00 20.86 17.27
C TRP A 448 24.76 20.11 17.77
N THR A 449 24.21 19.19 16.98
CA THR A 449 23.02 18.42 17.36
C THR A 449 23.39 16.96 17.65
N ASN A 450 23.54 16.62 18.94
CA ASN A 450 23.77 15.24 19.37
C ASN A 450 22.42 14.54 19.60
N VAL A 451 22.09 13.55 18.77
CA VAL A 451 21.05 12.57 19.12
C VAL A 451 21.66 11.60 20.12
N MET A 452 21.13 11.54 21.35
CA MET A 452 21.65 10.66 22.39
C MET A 452 20.96 9.30 22.31
N ILE A 453 21.73 8.24 22.11
CA ILE A 453 21.25 6.85 22.10
C ILE A 453 21.53 6.23 23.47
N GLY A 454 20.47 5.72 24.11
CA GLY A 454 20.56 4.98 25.37
C GLY A 454 20.74 3.48 25.17
N TYR A 455 21.74 2.90 25.85
CA TYR A 455 21.95 1.46 25.97
C TYR A 455 21.63 1.04 27.41
N PRO A 456 20.74 0.06 27.63
CA PRO A 456 20.41 -0.43 28.96
C PRO A 456 21.57 -1.28 29.49
N LEU A 457 22.16 -0.87 30.61
CA LEU A 457 23.17 -1.64 31.32
C LEU A 457 22.49 -2.72 32.19
N GLN A 458 23.21 -3.81 32.48
CA GLN A 458 22.68 -4.96 33.25
C GLN A 458 22.21 -4.60 34.67
N ASN A 459 22.61 -3.43 35.20
CA ASN A 459 22.20 -2.89 36.49
C ASN A 459 20.94 -2.00 36.44
N GLY A 460 20.35 -1.79 35.26
CA GLY A 460 19.19 -0.92 35.05
C GLY A 460 19.51 0.57 34.83
N GLU A 461 20.79 0.94 34.81
CA GLU A 461 21.23 2.27 34.35
C GLU A 461 21.24 2.33 32.81
N MET A 462 21.40 3.53 32.23
CA MET A 462 21.59 3.68 30.78
C MET A 462 22.91 4.36 30.47
N ASP A 463 23.71 3.74 29.60
CA ASP A 463 24.84 4.40 28.94
C ASP A 463 24.30 5.25 27.78
N LEU A 464 24.82 6.47 27.62
CA LEU A 464 24.32 7.46 26.68
C LEU A 464 25.40 7.86 25.67
N SER A 465 25.33 7.31 24.47
CA SER A 465 26.26 7.66 23.39
C SER A 465 25.73 8.82 22.52
N PRO A 466 26.52 9.87 22.27
CA PRO A 466 26.19 10.88 21.28
C PRO A 466 26.39 10.34 19.87
N LEU A 467 25.34 10.36 19.07
CA LEU A 467 25.42 10.05 17.65
C LEU A 467 25.85 11.29 16.86
N ARG A 468 26.88 11.14 16.02
CA ARG A 468 27.27 12.13 15.00
C ARG A 468 26.40 11.98 13.75
N LEU A 469 25.72 13.07 13.37
CA LEU A 469 25.07 13.23 12.07
C LEU A 469 26.07 13.79 11.05
N GLU A 470 25.86 13.54 9.76
CA GLU A 470 26.70 14.12 8.70
C GLU A 470 26.41 15.63 8.50
N LEU A 471 27.38 16.38 7.97
CA LEU A 471 27.24 17.81 7.71
C LEU A 471 26.05 18.12 6.77
N SER A 472 25.84 17.29 5.75
CA SER A 472 24.70 17.36 4.83
C SER A 472 23.35 17.20 5.55
N GLU A 473 23.28 16.33 6.56
CA GLU A 473 22.07 16.10 7.36
C GLU A 473 21.83 17.26 8.35
N LEU A 474 22.91 17.84 8.89
CA LEU A 474 22.84 19.05 9.72
C LEU A 474 22.43 20.30 8.94
N ASP A 475 22.89 20.46 7.70
CA ASP A 475 22.56 21.63 6.87
C ASP A 475 21.09 21.60 6.43
N ILE A 476 20.52 20.41 6.16
CA ILE A 476 19.07 20.23 5.98
C ILE A 476 18.30 20.59 7.26
N LEU A 477 18.76 20.22 8.45
CA LEU A 477 18.09 20.61 9.70
C LEU A 477 18.18 22.12 9.99
N ARG A 478 19.27 22.77 9.56
CA ARG A 478 19.50 24.22 9.67
C ARG A 478 18.62 25.04 8.71
N GLU A 479 18.51 24.62 7.45
CA GLU A 479 17.69 25.30 6.42
C GLU A 479 16.23 25.50 6.87
N TYR A 480 15.69 24.53 7.62
CA TYR A 480 14.29 24.53 8.11
C TYR A 480 14.14 24.86 9.61
N ARG A 481 15.16 25.47 10.24
CA ARG A 481 15.13 26.03 11.61
C ARG A 481 14.68 25.07 12.73
N ILE A 482 15.04 23.78 12.65
CA ILE A 482 14.74 22.83 13.72
C ILE A 482 15.87 22.81 14.75
N THR A 483 15.54 23.17 15.98
CA THR A 483 16.46 23.15 17.13
C THR A 483 16.05 22.06 18.11
N LEU A 484 17.01 21.25 18.57
CA LEU A 484 16.82 20.18 19.55
C LEU A 484 17.70 20.46 20.77
N THR A 485 17.11 20.50 21.96
CA THR A 485 17.79 20.91 23.21
C THR A 485 17.96 19.74 24.18
N LEU A 486 19.06 19.73 24.93
CA LEU A 486 19.46 18.64 25.85
C LEU A 486 19.32 19.06 27.32
N ARG A 487 18.79 18.15 28.18
CA ARG A 487 18.96 18.26 29.65
C ARG A 487 20.14 17.43 30.15
N PRO A 488 20.87 17.89 31.18
CA PRO A 488 21.79 17.04 31.93
C PRO A 488 21.01 16.09 32.84
N ILE A 489 21.17 14.77 32.62
CA ILE A 489 20.80 13.77 33.63
C ILE A 489 21.85 13.86 34.75
N ARG A 490 21.42 14.11 35.99
CA ARG A 490 22.31 14.01 37.16
C ARG A 490 22.61 12.52 37.41
N PRO A 491 23.87 12.05 37.32
CA PRO A 491 24.19 10.67 37.66
C PRO A 491 24.03 10.45 39.16
N VAL A 492 23.33 9.39 39.56
CA VAL A 492 23.26 8.97 40.96
C VAL A 492 24.52 8.17 41.29
N ILE A 493 25.64 8.87 41.47
CA ILE A 493 26.91 8.25 41.86
C ILE A 493 26.79 7.75 43.30
N ARG A 494 26.40 6.48 43.48
CA ARG A 494 26.65 5.75 44.73
C ARG A 494 28.11 5.31 44.75
N LEU A 495 28.95 6.11 45.39
CA LEU A 495 30.34 5.73 45.68
C LEU A 495 30.35 4.37 46.41
N PRO A 496 31.18 3.40 45.98
CA PRO A 496 31.28 2.12 46.67
C PRO A 496 31.82 2.35 48.08
N LYS A 497 31.21 1.68 49.08
CA LYS A 497 31.71 1.69 50.46
C LYS A 497 33.15 1.16 50.45
N ARG A 498 34.11 1.97 50.90
CA ARG A 498 35.49 1.53 51.12
C ARG A 498 35.47 0.36 52.11
N ASN A 499 35.86 -0.83 51.65
CA ASN A 499 36.22 -1.90 52.56
C ASN A 499 37.46 -1.50 53.35
N VAL A 500 37.37 -1.67 54.67
CA VAL A 500 38.47 -1.50 55.61
C VAL A 500 39.52 -2.57 55.36
N LEU A 501 40.80 -2.21 55.40
CA LEU A 501 41.84 -3.04 56.00
C LEU A 501 43.08 -2.19 56.36
N TYR A 502 43.48 -2.33 57.62
CA TYR A 502 44.78 -2.02 58.25
C TYR A 502 45.98 -2.23 57.30
N SER A 503 47.15 -1.57 57.39
CA SER A 503 47.78 -0.77 58.47
C SER A 503 48.88 0.13 57.83
N SER A 504 49.87 0.79 58.46
CA SER A 504 50.39 0.92 59.83
C SER A 504 51.48 2.03 59.89
N ARG A 505 51.70 2.66 61.08
CA ARG A 505 52.96 3.34 61.53
C ARG A 505 53.35 4.66 60.80
N ILE A 506 54.02 5.67 61.38
CA ILE A 506 54.60 5.91 62.73
C ILE A 506 54.83 7.44 62.96
N PHE A 507 54.51 7.97 64.16
CA PHE A 507 55.04 9.15 64.89
C PHE A 507 55.01 10.56 64.22
N ALA A 508 54.92 11.67 64.96
CA ALA A 508 54.95 11.88 66.42
C ALA A 508 53.80 12.81 66.88
#